data_AF-A0A5E4I3T9-F1
#
_entry.id   AF-A0A5E4I3T9-F1
#
_cell.length_a   1.000
_cell.length_b   1.000
_cell.length_c   1.000
_cell.angle_alpha   90.00
_cell.angle_beta   90.00
_cell.angle_gamma   90.00
#
_symmetry.space_group_name_H-M   'P 1'
#
loop_
_entity.id
_entity.type
_entity.pdbx_description
1 polymer ?
#
loop_
_entity_poly.entity_id
_entity_poly.type
_entity_poly.pdbx_seq_one_letter_code
_entity_poly.pdbx_strand_id
1 'polypeptide(L)'
;MDKDSENSNAKKQASGQQFATPAQKAGAQSADSGTRGASGPDLQLPQIPQNLRKAGRLALSVIAILLSVAGMLITLAAFLTMNSVLSIAQQTSSAQIDGIIVAVGDLQSGTSYAADALDTAAPAASNVSFALSSYASFSSQTADSLQSLSSSLGALSAISGSSASFTDSAKKLRDASASFSTAASGIGSSGASLAGVSASARALSADIGTIKENLSDSKGKISQAISLLQVALLLFTLVMLALFCAVASSSLSTLL
;
A
#
# COMPACT_ATOMS: atom_id res chain seq x y z
N MET A 1 -13.51 -0.51 -47.76
CA MET A 1 -12.44 -0.99 -46.85
C MET A 1 -12.70 -0.36 -45.49
N ASP A 2 -13.87 -0.56 -44.89
CA ASP A 2 -14.36 -1.83 -44.30
C ASP A 2 -13.38 -2.40 -43.30
N LYS A 3 -13.69 -2.15 -42.02
CA LYS A 3 -13.41 -3.04 -40.87
C LYS A 3 -14.27 -2.59 -39.69
N ASP A 4 -15.57 -2.80 -39.85
CA ASP A 4 -16.38 -3.29 -38.74
C ASP A 4 -15.88 -4.70 -38.39
N SER A 5 -15.68 -4.98 -37.10
CA SER A 5 -16.04 -6.25 -36.42
C SER A 5 -15.43 -6.31 -35.02
N GLU A 6 -16.33 -6.52 -34.05
CA GLU A 6 -16.14 -7.35 -32.84
C GLU A 6 -15.14 -6.90 -31.77
N ASN A 7 -15.67 -6.33 -30.68
CA ASN A 7 -15.52 -7.01 -29.39
C ASN A 7 -16.68 -6.64 -28.44
N SER A 8 -17.67 -7.54 -28.41
CA SER A 8 -18.72 -7.63 -27.41
C SER A 8 -18.35 -8.75 -26.44
N ASN A 9 -18.02 -8.44 -25.19
CA ASN A 9 -18.40 -9.24 -24.00
C ASN A 9 -17.63 -8.79 -22.76
N ALA A 10 -18.31 -8.10 -21.84
CA ALA A 10 -18.16 -8.25 -20.38
C ALA A 10 -19.03 -7.22 -19.65
N LYS A 11 -20.36 -7.36 -19.72
CA LYS A 11 -21.23 -6.63 -18.80
C LYS A 11 -22.48 -7.45 -18.50
N LYS A 12 -22.34 -8.41 -17.59
CA LYS A 12 -23.46 -9.01 -16.87
C LYS A 12 -22.96 -9.61 -15.55
N GLN A 13 -23.79 -9.45 -14.53
CA GLN A 13 -23.79 -10.08 -13.20
C GLN A 13 -23.13 -9.33 -12.03
N ALA A 14 -23.96 -8.55 -11.35
CA ALA A 14 -24.12 -8.49 -9.88
C ALA A 14 -25.33 -7.55 -9.63
N SER A 15 -26.59 -7.99 -9.74
CA SER A 15 -27.35 -8.72 -8.72
C SER A 15 -26.84 -8.52 -7.29
N GLY A 16 -27.22 -7.39 -6.69
CA GLY A 16 -27.05 -7.10 -5.27
C GLY A 16 -28.36 -6.52 -4.73
N GLN A 17 -29.06 -7.33 -3.97
CA GLN A 17 -30.37 -7.12 -3.38
C GLN A 17 -30.45 -5.83 -2.54
N GLN A 18 -31.36 -4.94 -2.90
CA GLN A 18 -31.81 -3.87 -2.01
C GLN A 18 -32.81 -4.46 -1.01
N PHE A 19 -32.36 -4.63 0.23
CA PHE A 19 -33.24 -4.85 1.38
C PHE A 19 -33.99 -3.56 1.67
N ALA A 20 -35.22 -3.45 1.16
CA ALA A 20 -36.17 -2.44 1.58
C ALA A 20 -36.78 -2.84 2.93
N THR A 21 -36.59 -1.95 3.90
CA THR A 21 -37.15 -1.96 5.25
C THR A 21 -38.69 -2.04 5.21
N PRO A 22 -39.34 -2.97 5.93
CA PRO A 22 -40.79 -2.97 6.02
C PRO A 22 -41.29 -1.84 6.93
N ALA A 23 -42.28 -1.11 6.42
CA ALA A 23 -43.02 -0.07 7.10
C ALA A 23 -43.66 -0.59 8.40
N GLN A 24 -43.35 0.08 9.51
CA GLN A 24 -43.96 -0.13 10.81
C GLN A 24 -45.41 0.38 10.76
N LYS A 25 -46.34 -0.57 10.64
CA LYS A 25 -47.78 -0.36 10.61
C LYS A 25 -48.25 0.06 12.00
N ALA A 26 -48.69 1.31 12.13
CA ALA A 26 -49.39 1.82 13.30
C ALA A 26 -50.73 1.07 13.45
N GLY A 27 -50.76 0.11 14.37
CA GLY A 27 -51.98 -0.55 14.83
C GLY A 27 -52.51 0.19 16.05
N ALA A 28 -53.45 1.10 15.83
CA ALA A 28 -54.36 1.56 16.87
C ALA A 28 -55.34 0.42 17.15
N GLN A 29 -55.25 -0.20 18.33
CA GLN A 29 -56.29 -1.06 18.88
C GLN A 29 -56.83 -0.41 20.16
N SER A 30 -57.95 0.28 19.97
CA SER A 30 -58.90 0.59 21.01
C SER A 30 -59.66 -0.70 21.36
N ALA A 31 -59.58 -1.14 22.60
CA ALA A 31 -60.41 -2.19 23.18
C ALA A 31 -60.67 -1.77 24.64
N ASP A 32 -61.79 -1.09 24.86
CA ASP A 32 -63.02 -1.70 25.37
C ASP A 32 -62.87 -2.18 26.81
N SER A 33 -63.11 -1.25 27.74
CA SER A 33 -63.16 -1.48 29.18
C SER A 33 -64.50 -2.14 29.55
N GLY A 34 -64.57 -3.46 29.35
CA GLY A 34 -65.64 -4.31 29.84
C GLY A 34 -65.49 -4.62 31.33
N THR A 35 -66.17 -3.85 32.18
CA THR A 35 -66.43 -4.20 33.58
C THR A 35 -67.31 -5.45 33.66
N ARG A 36 -66.74 -6.60 34.04
CA ARG A 36 -67.50 -7.76 34.52
C ARG A 36 -66.89 -8.26 35.82
N GLY A 37 -67.61 -8.01 36.91
CA GLY A 37 -67.38 -8.63 38.19
C GLY A 37 -67.58 -10.15 38.09
N ALA A 38 -66.58 -10.88 38.57
CA ALA A 38 -66.69 -12.30 38.84
C ALA A 38 -66.06 -12.54 40.21
N SER A 39 -66.92 -12.52 41.22
CA SER A 39 -66.65 -13.01 42.56
C SER A 39 -66.39 -14.52 42.46
N GLY A 40 -65.14 -14.92 42.66
CA GLY A 40 -64.69 -16.32 42.68
C GLY A 40 -63.77 -16.55 43.90
N PRO A 41 -63.77 -17.76 44.47
CA PRO A 41 -63.53 -18.02 45.89
C PRO A 41 -62.09 -17.78 46.31
N ASP A 42 -61.93 -17.27 47.53
CA ASP A 42 -60.68 -17.10 48.27
C ASP A 42 -59.90 -18.43 48.37
N LEU A 43 -59.09 -18.71 47.35
CA LEU A 43 -57.95 -19.61 47.47
C LEU A 43 -56.90 -18.88 48.31
N GLN A 44 -57.01 -19.02 49.64
CA GLN A 44 -55.98 -18.62 50.59
C GLN A 44 -54.68 -19.32 50.19
N LEU A 45 -53.80 -18.60 49.48
CA LEU A 45 -52.45 -19.06 49.23
C LEU A 45 -51.79 -19.30 50.60
N PRO A 46 -51.11 -20.45 50.80
CA PRO A 46 -50.47 -20.78 52.06
C PRO A 46 -49.53 -19.66 52.51
N GLN A 47 -49.81 -19.12 53.69
CA GLN A 47 -49.00 -18.07 54.32
C GLN A 47 -47.59 -18.61 54.56
N ILE A 48 -46.67 -18.29 53.66
CA ILE A 48 -45.25 -18.61 53.82
C ILE A 48 -44.77 -17.92 55.11
N PRO A 49 -44.18 -18.66 56.06
CA PRO A 49 -43.75 -18.11 57.34
C PRO A 49 -42.81 -16.92 57.14
N GLN A 50 -43.07 -15.81 57.84
CA GLN A 50 -42.33 -14.54 57.69
C GLN A 50 -40.81 -14.69 57.88
N ASN A 51 -40.39 -15.71 58.63
CA ASN A 51 -38.99 -16.04 58.88
C ASN A 51 -38.28 -16.53 57.60
N LEU A 52 -38.96 -17.27 56.72
CA LEU A 52 -38.41 -17.71 55.43
C LEU A 52 -38.27 -16.56 54.42
N ARG A 53 -39.19 -15.57 54.47
CA ARG A 53 -39.11 -14.38 53.59
C ARG A 53 -37.93 -13.48 53.95
N LYS A 54 -37.61 -13.30 55.23
CA LYS A 54 -36.45 -12.52 55.68
C LYS A 54 -35.14 -13.22 55.31
N ALA A 55 -35.04 -14.53 55.58
CA ALA A 55 -33.86 -15.32 55.21
C ALA A 55 -33.64 -15.37 53.69
N GLY A 56 -34.71 -15.52 52.90
CA GLY A 56 -34.64 -15.51 51.44
C GLY A 56 -34.17 -14.18 50.85
N ARG A 57 -34.61 -13.05 51.41
CA ARG A 57 -34.17 -11.71 50.97
C ARG A 57 -32.69 -11.45 51.29
N LEU A 58 -32.22 -11.87 52.46
CA LEU A 58 -30.82 -11.75 52.87
C LEU A 58 -29.89 -12.60 51.98
N ALA A 59 -30.29 -13.84 51.67
CA ALA A 59 -29.52 -14.70 50.78
C ALA A 59 -29.44 -14.11 49.36
N LEU A 60 -30.53 -13.54 48.84
CA LEU A 60 -30.56 -12.92 47.52
C LEU A 60 -29.64 -11.69 47.43
N SER A 61 -29.63 -10.82 48.44
CA SER A 61 -28.80 -9.61 48.42
C SER A 61 -27.30 -9.93 48.52
N VAL A 62 -26.91 -10.92 49.33
CA VAL A 62 -25.51 -11.38 49.40
C VAL A 62 -25.05 -11.97 48.07
N ILE A 63 -25.88 -12.79 47.42
CA ILE A 63 -25.57 -13.33 46.09
C ILE A 63 -25.42 -12.20 45.06
N ALA A 64 -26.30 -11.18 45.10
CA ALA A 64 -26.22 -10.03 44.19
C ALA A 64 -24.94 -9.21 44.37
N ILE A 65 -24.51 -9.00 45.63
CA ILE A 65 -23.25 -8.30 45.95
C ILE A 65 -22.05 -9.10 45.42
N LEU A 66 -21.99 -10.40 45.69
CA LEU A 66 -20.90 -11.26 45.22
C LEU A 66 -20.84 -11.30 43.68
N LEU A 67 -21.98 -11.39 43.01
CA LEU A 67 -22.08 -11.38 41.56
C LEU A 67 -21.62 -10.04 40.97
N SER A 68 -21.93 -8.92 41.63
CA SER A 68 -21.48 -7.59 41.20
C SER A 68 -19.96 -7.42 41.34
N VAL A 69 -19.37 -7.85 42.47
CA VAL A 69 -17.92 -7.80 42.67
C VAL A 69 -17.18 -8.71 41.68
N ALA A 70 -17.69 -9.93 41.46
CA ALA A 70 -17.14 -10.83 40.45
C ALA A 70 -17.22 -10.23 39.04
N GLY A 71 -18.35 -9.61 38.69
CA GLY A 71 -18.53 -8.89 37.43
C GLY A 71 -17.53 -7.76 37.25
N MET A 72 -17.32 -6.94 38.28
CA MET A 72 -16.34 -5.86 38.29
C MET A 72 -14.91 -6.37 38.04
N LEU A 73 -14.50 -7.43 38.73
CA LEU A 73 -13.16 -8.03 38.56
C LEU A 73 -12.98 -8.62 37.15
N ILE A 74 -14.00 -9.29 36.61
CA ILE A 74 -13.96 -9.84 35.25
C ILE A 74 -13.87 -8.72 34.22
N THR A 75 -14.68 -7.66 34.35
CA THR A 75 -14.63 -6.50 33.45
C THR A 75 -13.28 -5.80 33.49
N LEU A 76 -12.70 -5.62 34.68
CA LEU A 76 -11.36 -5.02 34.82
C LEU A 76 -10.27 -5.90 34.20
N ALA A 77 -10.31 -7.21 34.43
CA ALA A 77 -9.36 -8.15 33.83
C ALA A 77 -9.49 -8.18 32.28
N ALA A 78 -10.72 -8.17 31.76
CA ALA A 78 -10.99 -8.07 30.33
C ALA A 78 -10.46 -6.76 29.73
N PHE A 79 -10.62 -5.64 30.43
CA PHE A 79 -10.07 -4.35 30.00
C PHE A 79 -8.54 -4.36 29.95
N LEU A 80 -7.87 -4.84 31.00
CA LEU A 80 -6.41 -4.90 31.06
C LEU A 80 -5.82 -5.81 29.98
N THR A 81 -6.44 -6.96 29.73
CA THR A 81 -6.02 -7.90 28.69
C THR A 81 -6.23 -7.30 27.29
N MET A 82 -7.39 -6.73 26.99
CA MET A 82 -7.61 -6.04 25.71
C MET A 82 -6.66 -4.87 25.50
N ASN A 83 -6.42 -4.04 26.52
CA ASN A 83 -5.50 -2.91 26.41
C ASN A 83 -4.06 -3.37 26.14
N SER A 84 -3.64 -4.48 26.75
CA SER A 84 -2.33 -5.08 26.49
C SER A 84 -2.22 -5.61 25.06
N VAL A 85 -3.25 -6.34 24.59
CA VAL A 85 -3.31 -6.85 23.21
C VAL A 85 -3.28 -5.70 22.21
N LEU A 86 -4.06 -4.63 22.45
CA LEU A 86 -4.13 -3.47 21.57
C LEU A 86 -2.79 -2.73 21.52
N SER A 87 -2.10 -2.59 22.66
CA SER A 87 -0.77 -1.98 22.72
C SER A 87 0.27 -2.79 21.94
N ILE A 88 0.29 -4.12 22.09
CA ILE A 88 1.18 -5.02 21.34
C ILE A 88 0.89 -4.93 19.84
N ALA A 89 -0.39 -4.94 19.45
CA ALA A 89 -0.81 -4.83 18.06
C ALA A 89 -0.37 -3.48 17.45
N GLN A 90 -0.51 -2.37 18.19
CA GLN A 90 -0.06 -1.05 17.77
C GLN A 90 1.47 -1.00 17.59
N GLN A 91 2.22 -1.52 18.56
CA GLN A 91 3.67 -1.50 18.50
C GLN A 91 4.20 -2.34 17.33
N THR A 92 3.62 -3.53 17.14
CA THR A 92 4.03 -4.45 16.06
C THR A 92 3.69 -3.87 14.69
N SER A 93 2.47 -3.38 14.50
CA SER A 93 2.04 -2.79 13.22
C SER A 93 2.81 -1.52 12.89
N SER A 94 3.05 -0.63 13.87
CA SER A 94 3.85 0.58 13.64
C SER A 94 5.29 0.24 13.26
N ALA A 95 5.93 -0.69 13.97
CA ALA A 95 7.31 -1.09 13.69
C ALA A 95 7.45 -1.72 12.30
N GLN A 96 6.49 -2.56 11.89
CA GLN A 96 6.46 -3.13 10.55
C GLN A 96 6.28 -2.06 9.47
N ILE A 97 5.35 -1.13 9.65
CA ILE A 97 5.12 -0.05 8.68
C ILE A 97 6.35 0.87 8.61
N ASP A 98 7.00 1.17 9.73
CA ASP A 98 8.25 1.94 9.74
C ASP A 98 9.37 1.24 8.97
N GLY A 99 9.54 -0.07 9.18
CA GLY A 99 10.50 -0.86 8.42
C GLY A 99 10.22 -0.84 6.91
N ILE A 100 8.95 -0.93 6.52
CA ILE A 100 8.54 -0.82 5.11
C ILE A 100 8.82 0.59 4.57
N ILE A 101 8.49 1.65 5.31
CA ILE A 101 8.75 3.05 4.89
C ILE A 101 10.24 3.28 4.67
N VAL A 102 11.11 2.75 5.54
CA VAL A 102 12.56 2.81 5.37
C VAL A 102 12.99 2.07 4.11
N ALA A 103 12.58 0.80 3.94
CA ALA A 103 12.93 0.00 2.76
C ALA A 103 12.46 0.65 1.44
N VAL A 104 11.26 1.24 1.42
CA VAL A 104 10.73 1.99 0.28
C VAL A 104 11.55 3.26 0.04
N GLY A 105 11.98 3.96 1.09
CA GLY A 105 12.88 5.12 0.98
C GLY A 105 14.26 4.77 0.44
N ASP A 106 14.83 3.64 0.85
CA ASP A 106 16.10 3.13 0.33
C ASP A 106 15.96 2.76 -1.16
N LEU A 107 14.84 2.11 -1.53
CA LEU A 107 14.55 1.79 -2.92
C LEU A 107 14.40 3.05 -3.78
N GLN A 108 13.72 4.08 -3.27
CA GLN A 108 13.58 5.38 -3.94
C GLN A 108 14.94 6.05 -4.16
N SER A 109 15.80 6.01 -3.15
CA SER A 109 17.15 6.57 -3.22
C SER A 109 18.00 5.83 -4.25
N GLY A 110 17.90 4.49 -4.28
CA GLY A 110 18.58 3.63 -5.25
C GLY A 110 18.13 3.88 -6.69
N THR A 111 16.82 4.03 -6.94
CA THR A 111 16.30 4.33 -8.28
C THR A 111 16.68 5.73 -8.74
N SER A 112 16.68 6.74 -7.87
CA SER A 112 17.18 8.08 -8.19
C SER A 112 18.68 8.07 -8.53
N TYR A 113 19.49 7.37 -7.75
CA TYR A 113 20.92 7.21 -8.04
C TYR A 113 21.16 6.53 -9.40
N ALA A 114 20.40 5.47 -9.70
CA ALA A 114 20.49 4.80 -10.99
C ALA A 114 20.09 5.74 -12.15
N ALA A 115 19.05 6.56 -11.98
CA ALA A 115 18.66 7.54 -12.98
C ALA A 115 19.77 8.59 -13.23
N ASP A 116 20.40 9.12 -12.18
CA ASP A 116 21.48 10.09 -12.32
C ASP A 116 22.74 9.49 -12.98
N ALA A 117 23.06 8.23 -12.68
CA ALA A 117 24.12 7.51 -13.36
C ALA A 117 23.82 7.34 -14.86
N LEU A 118 22.57 7.04 -15.22
CA LEU A 118 22.14 6.92 -16.62
C LEU A 118 22.14 8.27 -17.35
N ASP A 119 21.73 9.35 -16.67
CA ASP A 119 21.80 10.72 -17.19
C ASP A 119 23.23 11.18 -17.45
N THR A 120 24.21 10.62 -16.73
CA THR A 120 25.64 10.85 -16.98
C THR A 120 26.16 9.97 -18.13
N ALA A 121 25.73 8.70 -18.18
CA ALA A 121 26.20 7.73 -19.16
C ALA A 121 25.66 7.99 -20.58
N ALA A 122 24.40 8.38 -20.73
CA ALA A 122 23.77 8.64 -22.03
C ALA A 122 24.49 9.73 -22.87
N PRO A 123 24.77 10.95 -22.33
CA PRO A 123 25.52 11.96 -23.07
C PRO A 123 26.98 11.56 -23.30
N ALA A 124 27.60 10.82 -22.37
CA ALA A 124 28.95 10.29 -22.58
C ALA A 124 29.00 9.31 -23.76
N ALA A 125 28.03 8.41 -23.88
CA ALA A 125 27.89 7.52 -25.03
C ALA A 125 27.67 8.32 -26.33
N SER A 126 26.84 9.35 -26.31
CA SER A 126 26.65 10.23 -27.46
C SER A 126 27.96 10.90 -27.90
N ASN A 127 28.73 11.45 -26.95
CA ASN A 127 30.02 12.08 -27.23
C ASN A 127 31.04 11.10 -27.85
N VAL A 128 31.10 9.86 -27.34
CA VAL A 128 31.95 8.80 -27.91
C VAL A 128 31.50 8.44 -29.33
N SER A 129 30.19 8.31 -29.55
CA SER A 129 29.61 8.08 -30.89
C SER A 129 30.01 9.19 -31.87
N PHE A 130 29.87 10.46 -31.48
CA PHE A 130 30.30 11.61 -32.28
C PHE A 130 31.79 11.58 -32.59
N ALA A 131 32.64 11.31 -31.59
CA ALA A 131 34.09 11.23 -31.77
C ALA A 131 34.49 10.12 -32.74
N LEU A 132 33.90 8.92 -32.62
CA LEU A 132 34.16 7.81 -33.55
C LEU A 132 33.68 8.14 -34.97
N SER A 133 32.52 8.77 -35.12
CA SER A 133 32.00 9.17 -36.43
C SER A 133 32.88 10.23 -37.11
N SER A 134 33.40 11.18 -36.32
CA SER A 134 34.36 12.17 -36.79
C SER A 134 35.68 11.52 -37.21
N TYR A 135 36.19 10.57 -36.41
CA TYR A 135 37.41 9.82 -36.73
C TYR A 135 37.24 8.95 -37.98
N ALA A 136 36.10 8.28 -38.14
CA ALA A 136 35.77 7.54 -39.35
C ALA A 136 35.84 8.46 -40.59
N SER A 137 35.17 9.61 -40.52
CA SER A 137 35.18 10.61 -41.60
C SER A 137 36.59 11.08 -41.96
N PHE A 138 37.44 11.36 -40.96
CA PHE A 138 38.83 11.75 -41.17
C PHE A 138 39.69 10.63 -41.76
N SER A 139 39.52 9.39 -41.27
CA SER A 139 40.21 8.20 -41.77
C SER A 139 39.87 7.92 -43.23
N SER A 140 38.59 8.08 -43.62
CA SER A 140 38.17 7.95 -45.01
C SER A 140 38.81 9.01 -45.91
N GLN A 141 38.80 10.27 -45.50
CA GLN A 141 39.44 11.37 -46.26
C GLN A 141 40.95 11.15 -46.42
N THR A 142 41.61 10.63 -45.39
CA THR A 142 43.03 10.25 -45.45
C THR A 142 43.24 9.10 -46.43
N ALA A 143 42.38 8.08 -46.41
CA ALA A 143 42.43 6.99 -47.37
C ALA A 143 42.27 7.47 -48.82
N ASP A 144 41.33 8.38 -49.07
CA ASP A 144 41.11 8.95 -50.40
C ASP A 144 42.32 9.75 -50.89
N SER A 145 42.95 10.51 -49.99
CA SER A 145 44.19 11.25 -50.28
C SER A 145 45.36 10.32 -50.60
N LEU A 146 45.53 9.23 -49.84
CA LEU A 146 46.55 8.21 -50.11
C LEU A 146 46.30 7.48 -51.43
N GLN A 147 45.03 7.19 -51.75
CA GLN A 147 44.66 6.58 -53.03
C GLN A 147 44.96 7.53 -54.19
N SER A 148 44.67 8.83 -54.04
CA SER A 148 44.98 9.85 -55.04
C SER A 148 46.49 9.95 -55.28
N LEU A 149 47.28 10.02 -54.20
CA LEU A 149 48.74 10.04 -54.27
C LEU A 149 49.31 8.78 -54.92
N SER A 150 48.77 7.61 -54.57
CA SER A 150 49.13 6.33 -55.19
C SER A 150 48.91 6.34 -56.71
N SER A 151 47.75 6.82 -57.16
CA SER A 151 47.43 6.95 -58.58
C SER A 151 48.39 7.89 -59.30
N SER A 152 48.75 9.03 -58.69
CA SER A 152 49.73 9.97 -59.24
C SER A 152 51.15 9.39 -59.31
N LEU A 153 51.57 8.63 -58.29
CA LEU A 153 52.88 7.96 -58.26
C LEU A 153 52.95 6.78 -59.24
N GLY A 154 51.87 6.01 -59.37
CA GLY A 154 51.77 4.90 -60.33
C GLY A 154 51.81 5.37 -61.78
N ALA A 155 51.36 6.59 -62.07
CA ALA A 155 51.51 7.23 -63.37
C ALA A 155 52.97 7.63 -63.68
N LEU A 156 53.87 7.59 -62.70
CA LEU A 156 55.31 7.82 -62.84
C LEU A 156 56.02 6.45 -62.87
N SER A 157 56.31 5.94 -64.08
CA SER A 157 56.70 4.55 -64.39
C SER A 157 57.88 3.94 -63.62
N ALA A 158 58.59 4.71 -62.79
CA ALA A 158 59.77 4.30 -62.04
C ALA A 158 59.51 3.84 -60.58
N ILE A 159 58.29 3.99 -60.03
CA ILE A 159 58.04 3.82 -58.57
C ILE A 159 56.89 2.84 -58.24
N SER A 160 56.69 1.82 -59.07
CA SER A 160 55.59 0.84 -58.97
C SER A 160 55.44 0.15 -57.60
N GLY A 161 56.52 -0.05 -56.83
CA GLY A 161 56.45 -0.72 -55.53
C GLY A 161 55.81 0.13 -54.42
N SER A 162 56.01 1.45 -54.46
CA SER A 162 55.49 2.36 -53.41
C SER A 162 54.00 2.62 -53.58
N SER A 163 53.49 2.71 -54.80
CA SER A 163 52.05 2.90 -55.09
C SER A 163 51.19 1.70 -54.66
N ALA A 164 51.70 0.46 -54.76
CA ALA A 164 51.02 -0.71 -54.20
C ALA A 164 50.82 -0.58 -52.67
N SER A 165 51.86 -0.13 -51.94
CA SER A 165 51.79 0.03 -50.48
C SER A 165 50.82 1.14 -50.01
N PHE A 166 50.69 2.24 -50.77
CA PHE A 166 49.74 3.31 -50.48
C PHE A 166 48.29 2.89 -50.73
N THR A 167 48.06 2.10 -51.78
CA THR A 167 46.72 1.55 -52.11
C THR A 167 46.24 0.60 -51.01
N ASP A 168 47.11 -0.30 -50.54
CA ASP A 168 46.78 -1.22 -49.44
C ASP A 168 46.54 -0.46 -48.12
N SER A 169 47.33 0.59 -47.86
CA SER A 169 47.14 1.45 -46.68
C SER A 169 45.81 2.21 -46.75
N ALA A 170 45.46 2.75 -47.92
CA ALA A 170 44.16 3.38 -48.15
C ALA A 170 43.00 2.40 -47.94
N LYS A 171 43.11 1.16 -48.44
CA LYS A 171 42.10 0.12 -48.23
C LYS A 171 41.90 -0.17 -46.73
N LYS A 172 43.00 -0.40 -45.99
CA LYS A 172 42.93 -0.64 -44.53
C LYS A 172 42.31 0.53 -43.77
N LEU A 173 42.60 1.78 -44.16
CA LEU A 173 41.99 2.98 -43.56
C LEU A 173 40.50 3.11 -43.87
N ARG A 174 40.04 2.72 -45.07
CA ARG A 174 38.60 2.65 -45.39
C ARG A 174 37.89 1.57 -44.59
N ASP A 175 38.48 0.39 -44.48
CA ASP A 175 37.90 -0.73 -43.71
C ASP A 175 37.82 -0.37 -42.21
N ALA A 176 38.85 0.29 -41.68
CA ALA A 176 38.85 0.82 -40.31
C ALA A 176 37.81 1.94 -40.14
N SER A 177 37.72 2.88 -41.08
CA SER A 177 36.69 3.94 -41.08
C SER A 177 35.27 3.37 -41.04
N ALA A 178 34.98 2.38 -41.90
CA ALA A 178 33.67 1.72 -41.92
C ALA A 178 33.38 1.06 -40.56
N SER A 179 34.35 0.39 -39.97
CA SER A 179 34.24 -0.23 -38.64
C SER A 179 33.96 0.82 -37.54
N PHE A 180 34.65 1.97 -37.56
CA PHE A 180 34.41 3.06 -36.62
C PHE A 180 33.03 3.71 -36.80
N SER A 181 32.56 3.87 -38.03
CA SER A 181 31.21 4.39 -38.32
C SER A 181 30.11 3.44 -37.82
N THR A 182 30.29 2.13 -38.00
CA THR A 182 29.38 1.13 -37.45
C THR A 182 29.39 1.15 -35.92
N ALA A 183 30.57 1.21 -35.29
CA ALA A 183 30.69 1.31 -33.84
C ALA A 183 30.07 2.61 -33.29
N ALA A 184 30.28 3.75 -33.94
CA ALA A 184 29.64 5.01 -33.60
C ALA A 184 28.11 4.88 -33.59
N SER A 185 27.54 4.28 -34.63
CA SER A 185 26.08 4.09 -34.75
C SER A 185 25.52 3.20 -33.63
N GLY A 186 26.21 2.11 -33.28
CA GLY A 186 25.79 1.21 -32.19
C GLY A 186 25.90 1.83 -30.79
N ILE A 187 26.92 2.65 -30.55
CA ILE A 187 27.07 3.40 -29.30
C ILE A 187 25.99 4.50 -29.21
N GLY A 188 25.72 5.19 -30.31
CA GLY A 188 24.70 6.24 -30.37
C GLY A 188 23.29 5.72 -30.08
N SER A 189 22.92 4.57 -30.65
CA SER A 189 21.63 3.92 -30.35
C SER A 189 21.54 3.49 -28.88
N SER A 190 22.62 2.93 -28.33
CA SER A 190 22.70 2.57 -26.91
C SER A 190 22.55 3.78 -26.00
N GLY A 191 23.17 4.92 -26.34
CA GLY A 191 23.02 6.18 -25.61
C GLY A 191 21.57 6.68 -25.57
N ALA A 192 20.85 6.61 -26.70
CA ALA A 192 19.43 6.97 -26.76
C ALA A 192 18.56 6.03 -25.91
N SER A 193 18.85 4.73 -25.92
CA SER A 193 18.17 3.76 -25.04
C SER A 193 18.43 4.05 -23.55
N LEU A 194 19.67 4.39 -23.16
CA LEU A 194 20.01 4.75 -21.78
C LEU A 194 19.22 5.96 -21.27
N ALA A 195 19.04 6.98 -22.11
CA ALA A 195 18.21 8.15 -21.77
C ALA A 195 16.73 7.75 -21.52
N GLY A 196 16.18 6.84 -22.32
CA GLY A 196 14.83 6.30 -22.12
C GLY A 196 14.70 5.50 -20.80
N VAL A 197 15.72 4.73 -20.45
CA VAL A 197 15.76 4.01 -19.16
C VAL A 197 15.87 4.99 -18.00
N SER A 198 16.68 6.06 -18.11
CA SER A 198 16.77 7.12 -17.08
C SER A 198 15.41 7.75 -16.79
N ALA A 199 14.68 8.16 -17.84
CA ALA A 199 13.35 8.73 -17.69
C ALA A 199 12.37 7.77 -16.99
N SER A 200 12.43 6.49 -17.33
CA SER A 200 11.62 5.45 -16.70
C SER A 200 12.00 5.25 -15.22
N ALA A 201 13.30 5.29 -14.89
CA ALA A 201 13.79 5.18 -13.52
C ALA A 201 13.35 6.39 -12.66
N ARG A 202 13.32 7.60 -13.22
CA ARG A 202 12.77 8.79 -12.53
C ARG A 202 11.27 8.68 -12.28
N ALA A 203 10.51 8.24 -13.28
CA ALA A 203 9.07 8.00 -13.12
C ALA A 203 8.81 6.99 -12.00
N LEU A 204 9.56 5.87 -11.99
CA LEU A 204 9.48 4.88 -10.93
C LEU A 204 9.86 5.45 -9.55
N SER A 205 10.90 6.28 -9.46
CA SER A 205 11.28 6.94 -8.19
C SER A 205 10.16 7.87 -7.67
N ALA A 206 9.46 8.57 -8.55
CA ALA A 206 8.31 9.41 -8.19
C ALA A 206 7.11 8.57 -7.69
N ASP A 207 6.81 7.45 -8.38
CA ASP A 207 5.76 6.52 -7.96
C ASP A 207 6.08 5.91 -6.58
N ILE A 208 7.33 5.49 -6.36
CA ILE A 208 7.80 4.98 -5.06
C ILE A 208 7.65 6.05 -3.96
N GLY A 209 7.99 7.31 -4.26
CA GLY A 209 7.77 8.43 -3.34
C GLY A 209 6.30 8.60 -2.94
N THR A 210 5.40 8.49 -3.92
CA THR A 210 3.95 8.54 -3.68
C THR A 210 3.49 7.36 -2.81
N ILE A 211 4.01 6.15 -3.05
CA ILE A 211 3.72 4.96 -2.23
C ILE A 211 4.19 5.18 -0.78
N LYS A 212 5.39 5.74 -0.58
CA LYS A 212 5.94 6.06 0.75
C LYS A 212 5.03 7.01 1.52
N GLU A 213 4.54 8.06 0.86
CA GLU A 213 3.64 9.04 1.48
C GLU A 213 2.30 8.40 1.87
N ASN A 214 1.70 7.63 0.96
CA ASN A 214 0.47 6.87 1.24
C ASN A 214 0.62 5.88 2.42
N LEU A 215 1.78 5.23 2.55
CA LEU A 215 2.10 4.36 3.69
C LEU A 215 2.20 5.15 5.00
N SER A 216 2.86 6.30 4.98
CA SER A 216 2.96 7.21 6.14
C SER A 216 1.58 7.70 6.59
N ASP A 217 0.73 8.09 5.64
CA ASP A 217 -0.65 8.50 5.92
C ASP A 217 -1.49 7.35 6.49
N SER A 218 -1.34 6.15 5.93
CA SER A 218 -2.04 4.96 6.42
C SER A 218 -1.60 4.60 7.84
N LYS A 219 -0.30 4.73 8.15
CA LYS A 219 0.24 4.60 9.50
C LYS A 219 -0.45 5.56 10.47
N GLY A 220 -0.57 6.83 10.08
CA GLY A 220 -1.26 7.85 10.87
C GLY A 220 -2.72 7.49 11.16
N LYS A 221 -3.46 7.07 10.13
CA LYS A 221 -4.86 6.64 10.26
C LYS A 221 -5.03 5.42 11.17
N ILE A 222 -4.15 4.42 11.06
CA ILE A 222 -4.16 3.23 11.93
C ILE A 222 -3.90 3.63 13.39
N SER A 223 -2.90 4.48 13.63
CA SER A 223 -2.59 4.98 14.98
C SER A 223 -3.77 5.74 15.58
N GLN A 224 -4.45 6.57 14.78
CA GLN A 224 -5.63 7.31 15.21
C GLN A 224 -6.80 6.38 15.53
N ALA A 225 -7.07 5.37 14.68
CA ALA A 225 -8.13 4.39 14.89
C ALA A 225 -7.91 3.58 16.17
N ILE A 226 -6.67 3.15 16.44
CA ILE A 226 -6.31 2.44 17.68
C ILE A 226 -6.53 3.34 18.91
N SER A 227 -6.12 4.61 18.83
CA SER A 227 -6.32 5.57 19.93
C SER A 227 -7.81 5.78 20.23
N LEU A 228 -8.65 5.91 19.20
CA LEU A 228 -10.10 6.01 19.36
C LEU A 228 -10.70 4.74 19.97
N LEU A 229 -10.24 3.56 19.53
CA LEU A 229 -10.69 2.28 20.07
C LEU A 229 -10.32 2.16 21.57
N GLN A 230 -9.13 2.61 21.96
CA GLN A 230 -8.69 2.62 23.36
C GLN A 230 -9.57 3.52 24.23
N VAL A 231 -9.91 4.72 23.74
CA VAL A 231 -10.84 5.64 24.43
C VAL A 231 -12.23 5.02 24.54
N ALA A 232 -12.75 4.43 23.47
CA ALA A 232 -14.05 3.77 23.48
C ALA A 232 -14.10 2.61 24.48
N LEU A 233 -13.04 1.80 24.54
CA LEU A 233 -12.92 0.70 25.49
C LEU A 233 -12.87 1.19 26.94
N LEU A 234 -12.16 2.29 27.20
CA LEU A 234 -12.11 2.92 28.53
C LEU A 234 -13.48 3.44 28.96
N LEU A 235 -14.18 4.16 28.07
CA LEU A 235 -15.53 4.66 28.34
C LEU A 235 -16.51 3.51 28.59
N PHE A 236 -16.47 2.46 27.77
CA PHE A 236 -17.30 1.27 27.97
C PHE A 236 -17.04 0.60 29.32
N THR A 237 -15.77 0.46 29.70
CA THR A 237 -15.37 -0.11 30.99
C THR A 237 -15.86 0.74 32.16
N LEU A 238 -15.77 2.08 32.04
CA LEU A 238 -16.26 3.01 33.05
C LEU A 238 -17.78 2.92 33.22
N VAL A 239 -18.54 2.82 32.12
CA VAL A 239 -19.99 2.63 32.14
C VAL A 239 -20.37 1.31 32.81
N MET A 240 -19.71 0.21 32.44
CA MET A 240 -19.95 -1.10 33.08
C MET A 240 -19.63 -1.08 34.57
N LEU A 241 -18.52 -0.45 34.95
CA LEU A 241 -18.14 -0.29 36.35
C LEU A 241 -19.20 0.51 37.15
N ALA A 242 -19.71 1.61 36.58
CA ALA A 242 -20.76 2.40 37.20
C ALA A 242 -22.06 1.60 37.36
N LEU A 243 -22.43 0.77 36.38
CA LEU A 243 -23.58 -0.13 36.47
C LEU A 243 -23.42 -1.16 37.59
N PHE A 244 -22.25 -1.81 37.71
CA PHE A 244 -21.98 -2.74 38.81
C PHE A 244 -22.03 -2.04 40.18
N CYS A 245 -21.48 -0.83 40.30
CA CYS A 245 -21.57 -0.02 41.52
C CYS A 245 -23.02 0.35 41.89
N ALA A 246 -23.87 0.67 40.90
CA ALA A 246 -25.28 0.96 41.12
C ALA A 246 -26.05 -0.27 41.62
N VAL A 247 -25.80 -1.45 41.00
CA VAL A 247 -26.39 -2.73 41.44
C VAL A 247 -25.92 -3.11 42.85
N ALA A 248 -24.64 -2.91 43.16
CA ALA A 248 -24.10 -3.18 44.49
C ALA A 248 -24.72 -2.27 45.55
N SER A 249 -24.85 -0.96 45.25
CA SER A 249 -25.47 0.02 46.17
C SER A 249 -26.94 -0.32 46.43
N SER A 250 -27.70 -0.68 45.40
CA SER A 250 -29.11 -1.10 45.53
C SER A 250 -29.25 -2.39 46.36
N SER A 251 -28.35 -3.35 46.16
CA SER A 251 -28.32 -4.60 46.92
C SER A 251 -27.93 -4.39 48.40
N LEU A 252 -27.03 -3.44 48.67
CA LEU A 252 -26.64 -3.09 50.04
C LEU A 252 -27.76 -2.35 50.77
N SER A 253 -28.44 -1.41 50.08
CA SER A 253 -29.57 -0.68 50.65
C SER A 253 -30.78 -1.56 50.96
N THR A 254 -30.90 -2.73 50.34
CA THR A 254 -31.95 -3.72 50.67
C THR A 254 -31.56 -4.65 51.81
N LEU A 255 -30.28 -4.66 52.19
CA LEU A 255 -29.74 -5.46 53.29
C LEU A 255 -29.68 -4.69 54.62
N LEU A 256 -29.45 -3.37 54.58
CA LEU A 256 -29.54 -2.45 55.73
C LEU A 256 -31.00 -2.14 56.09
#